data_AF-A0A3R7VGY8-F1
#
_entry.id   AF-A0A3R7VGY8-F1
#
_cell.length_a   1.000
_cell.length_b   1.000
_cell.length_c   1.000
_cell.angle_alpha   90.00
_cell.angle_beta   90.00
_cell.angle_gamma   90.00
#
_symmetry.space_group_name_H-M   'P 1'
#
loop_
_entity.id
_entity.type
_entity.pdbx_description
1 polymer ?
#
loop_
_entity_poly.entity_id
_entity_poly.type
_entity_poly.pdbx_seq_one_letter_code
_entity_poly.pdbx_strand_id
1 'polypeptide(L)'
;MLADLSLPTSLKLTAVGIDGCRAGWVAAFRLDGKPALAIIKTLSELAPHLGRETTVMIDMPIGLVSDDSRRQCDALARERLKPYRSSSVFGVPPRAVTRICDYPRANALSRELTGKGLSKQSFYLFPKIRELDDWLMNHERRGEWYECHPEVAFAQLNSGIALEASKKTAIGRAERMTLLADLSGVDIALERASQDYKRKDVLPDDCIDALVCLLTAERQLDQRIVIPATPEKDERGLTMAIVAPA
;
A
#
# COMPACT_ATOMS: atom_id res chain seq x y z
N MET A 1 2.26 4.53 18.65
CA MET A 1 1.01 4.67 17.87
C MET A 1 0.94 6.12 17.40
N LEU A 2 0.15 6.45 16.38
CA LEU A 2 -0.01 7.84 15.94
C LEU A 2 -0.46 8.77 17.09
N ALA A 3 -1.34 8.28 17.95
CA ALA A 3 -1.77 8.99 19.16
C ALA A 3 -0.62 9.32 20.13
N ASP A 4 0.46 8.53 20.13
CA ASP A 4 1.61 8.73 21.02
C ASP A 4 2.58 9.79 20.49
N LEU A 5 2.50 10.13 19.20
CA LEU A 5 3.33 11.17 18.58
C LEU A 5 2.89 12.59 18.96
N SER A 6 1.84 12.75 19.76
CA SER A 6 1.32 14.04 20.23
C SER A 6 1.16 15.07 19.11
N LEU A 7 0.75 14.61 17.92
CA LEU A 7 0.62 15.46 16.74
C LEU A 7 -0.50 16.48 16.99
N PRO A 8 -0.25 17.79 16.78
CA PRO A 8 -1.32 18.77 16.83
C PRO A 8 -2.40 18.40 15.81
N THR A 9 -3.67 18.52 16.18
CA THR A 9 -4.80 18.35 15.24
C THR A 9 -4.79 19.40 14.11
N SER A 10 -4.07 20.50 14.29
CA SER A 10 -3.81 21.50 13.25
C SER A 10 -2.75 21.07 12.22
N LEU A 11 -1.92 20.06 12.53
CA LEU A 11 -0.92 19.57 11.59
C LEU A 11 -1.62 18.90 10.40
N LYS A 12 -1.34 19.41 9.21
CA LYS A 12 -1.78 18.82 7.94
C LYS A 12 -0.58 18.24 7.21
N LEU A 13 -0.64 16.94 6.97
CA LEU A 13 0.37 16.22 6.21
C LEU A 13 0.18 16.55 4.73
N THR A 14 1.27 16.71 3.99
CA THR A 14 1.24 16.92 2.54
C THR A 14 1.24 15.61 1.77
N ALA A 15 1.93 14.60 2.30
CA ALA A 15 2.05 13.27 1.72
C ALA A 15 2.06 12.19 2.82
N VAL A 16 1.47 11.04 2.53
CA VAL A 16 1.45 9.86 3.42
C VAL A 16 1.66 8.59 2.61
N GLY A 17 2.57 7.73 3.05
CA GLY A 17 2.70 6.35 2.58
C GLY A 17 2.13 5.37 3.60
N ILE A 18 1.44 4.32 3.17
CA ILE A 18 0.75 3.40 4.07
C ILE A 18 0.98 1.95 3.63
N ASP A 19 1.29 1.08 4.59
CA ASP A 19 1.27 -0.37 4.40
C ASP A 19 0.52 -1.08 5.55
N GLY A 20 -0.03 -2.26 5.27
CA GLY A 20 -0.76 -3.07 6.22
C GLY A 20 0.16 -3.88 7.13
N CYS A 21 0.10 -3.65 8.44
CA CYS A 21 0.83 -4.44 9.43
C CYS A 21 -0.13 -5.24 10.35
N ARG A 22 0.44 -6.00 11.29
CA ARG A 22 -0.35 -6.85 12.19
C ARG A 22 -1.16 -6.06 13.22
N ALA A 23 -0.70 -4.87 13.60
CA ALA A 23 -1.37 -3.99 14.54
C ALA A 23 -2.39 -3.01 13.90
N GLY A 24 -2.58 -3.08 12.58
CA GLY A 24 -3.36 -2.11 11.82
C GLY A 24 -2.57 -1.69 10.61
N TRP A 25 -2.28 -0.42 10.45
CA TRP A 25 -1.48 0.11 9.36
C TRP A 25 -0.25 0.79 9.92
N VAL A 26 0.85 0.76 9.17
CA VAL A 26 1.99 1.63 9.39
C VAL A 26 1.90 2.77 8.39
N ALA A 27 1.89 4.00 8.89
CA ALA A 27 1.86 5.23 8.12
C ALA A 27 3.23 5.91 8.19
N ALA A 28 3.79 6.22 7.03
CA ALA A 28 4.99 7.02 6.85
C ALA A 28 4.60 8.43 6.40
N PHE A 29 5.18 9.46 7.01
CA PHE A 29 4.96 10.87 6.66
C PHE A 29 6.15 11.72 7.09
N ARG A 30 6.16 13.03 6.76
CA ARG A 30 7.16 13.96 7.28
C ARG A 30 6.70 14.64 8.57
N LEU A 31 7.57 14.60 9.57
CA LEU A 31 7.49 15.40 10.79
C LEU A 31 8.77 16.24 10.90
N ASP A 32 8.62 17.56 10.96
CA ASP A 32 9.74 18.52 10.98
C ASP A 32 10.75 18.28 9.83
N GLY A 33 10.22 18.00 8.63
CA GLY A 33 11.01 17.74 7.44
C GLY A 33 11.66 16.35 7.37
N LYS A 34 11.53 15.51 8.41
CA LYS A 34 12.13 14.17 8.46
C LYS A 34 11.07 13.07 8.36
N PRO A 35 11.37 11.92 7.75
CA PRO A 35 10.47 10.77 7.77
C PRO A 35 10.18 10.32 9.20
N ALA A 36 8.92 10.00 9.46
CA ALA A 36 8.42 9.44 10.70
C ALA A 36 7.46 8.29 10.38
N LEU A 37 7.40 7.30 11.27
CA LEU A 37 6.56 6.12 11.13
C LEU A 37 5.62 6.00 12.34
N ALA A 38 4.34 5.76 12.08
CA ALA A 38 3.34 5.60 13.11
C ALA A 38 2.44 4.41 12.82
N ILE A 39 2.11 3.62 13.86
CA ILE A 39 1.03 2.64 13.76
C ILE A 39 -0.31 3.32 14.03
N ILE A 40 -1.27 3.10 13.13
CA ILE A 40 -2.70 3.43 13.28
C ILE A 40 -3.50 2.12 13.26
N LYS A 41 -4.56 1.99 14.05
CA LYS A 41 -5.38 0.76 14.00
C LYS A 41 -6.32 0.78 12.79
N THR A 42 -6.83 1.96 12.46
CA THR A 42 -7.76 2.18 11.35
C THR A 42 -7.36 3.38 10.50
N LEU A 43 -7.73 3.38 9.21
CA LEU A 43 -7.45 4.48 8.27
C LEU A 43 -8.10 5.81 8.69
N SER A 44 -9.22 5.76 9.43
CA SER A 44 -9.91 6.95 9.91
C SER A 44 -9.10 7.75 10.94
N GLU A 45 -8.14 7.12 11.64
CA GLU A 45 -7.23 7.81 12.56
C GLU A 45 -6.35 8.85 11.87
N LEU A 46 -6.11 8.72 10.55
CA LEU A 46 -5.38 9.73 9.78
C LEU A 46 -6.24 10.92 9.39
N ALA A 47 -7.57 10.78 9.33
CA ALA A 47 -8.47 11.80 8.78
C ALA A 47 -8.28 13.22 9.36
N PRO A 48 -8.06 13.39 10.69
CA PRO A 48 -7.78 14.70 11.27
C PRO A 48 -6.52 15.37 10.71
N HIS A 49 -5.55 14.60 10.19
CA HIS A 49 -4.27 15.08 9.70
C HIS A 49 -4.18 15.20 8.17
N LEU A 50 -5.20 14.74 7.45
CA LEU A 50 -5.27 14.84 5.99
C LEU A 50 -6.03 16.12 5.57
N GLY A 51 -5.40 16.93 4.73
CA GLY A 51 -6.05 17.98 3.94
C GLY A 51 -6.71 17.40 2.70
N ARG A 52 -7.38 18.24 1.90
CA ARG A 52 -7.97 17.80 0.61
C ARG A 52 -6.91 17.39 -0.40
N GLU A 53 -5.81 18.13 -0.43
CA GLU A 53 -4.70 17.97 -1.38
C GLU A 53 -3.60 17.04 -0.85
N THR A 54 -3.78 16.43 0.32
CA THR A 54 -2.81 15.47 0.85
C THR A 54 -2.75 14.24 -0.05
N THR A 55 -1.60 13.97 -0.66
CA THR A 55 -1.42 12.73 -1.43
C THR A 55 -1.26 11.55 -0.47
N VAL A 56 -2.04 10.49 -0.67
CA VAL A 56 -1.95 9.24 0.10
C VAL A 56 -1.66 8.09 -0.85
N MET A 57 -0.54 7.42 -0.63
CA MET A 57 -0.14 6.19 -1.34
C MET A 57 -0.28 5.01 -0.38
N ILE A 58 -1.01 3.97 -0.77
CA ILE A 58 -1.26 2.81 0.08
C ILE A 58 -0.99 1.49 -0.66
N ASP A 59 -0.29 0.56 -0.01
CA ASP A 59 -0.11 -0.81 -0.52
C ASP A 59 -1.34 -1.67 -0.23
N MET A 60 -2.45 -1.37 -0.91
CA MET A 60 -3.67 -2.14 -0.85
C MET A 60 -4.51 -1.82 -2.10
N PRO A 61 -5.20 -2.80 -2.69
CA PRO A 61 -5.98 -2.59 -3.89
C PRO A 61 -7.04 -1.50 -3.73
N ILE A 62 -7.02 -0.51 -4.63
CA ILE A 62 -8.07 0.48 -4.81
C ILE A 62 -8.91 0.12 -6.03
N GLY A 63 -10.21 -0.02 -5.80
CA GLY A 63 -11.16 -0.44 -6.80
C GLY A 63 -11.16 -1.95 -7.01
N LEU A 64 -12.36 -2.53 -6.97
CA LEU A 64 -12.57 -3.99 -7.01
C LEU A 64 -13.54 -4.38 -8.11
N VAL A 65 -13.20 -5.42 -8.86
CA VAL A 65 -14.11 -5.99 -9.88
C VAL A 65 -15.31 -6.68 -9.20
N SER A 66 -16.43 -6.73 -9.90
CA SER A 66 -17.67 -7.36 -9.42
C SER A 66 -17.95 -8.71 -10.09
N ASP A 67 -17.27 -9.00 -11.20
CA ASP A 67 -17.41 -10.19 -12.04
C ASP A 67 -16.10 -10.99 -12.08
N ASP A 68 -15.94 -11.85 -13.09
CA ASP A 68 -14.77 -12.71 -13.30
C ASP A 68 -13.61 -12.01 -14.01
N SER A 69 -13.77 -10.72 -14.34
CA SER A 69 -12.72 -9.91 -14.96
C SER A 69 -11.51 -9.74 -14.02
N ARG A 70 -10.42 -9.23 -14.58
CA ARG A 70 -9.19 -8.95 -13.83
C ARG A 70 -8.89 -7.48 -13.91
N ARG A 71 -8.41 -6.91 -12.81
CA ARG A 71 -7.85 -5.56 -12.77
C ARG A 71 -6.67 -5.50 -13.75
N GLN A 72 -6.76 -4.65 -14.77
CA GLN A 72 -5.69 -4.51 -15.76
C GLN A 72 -4.38 -4.04 -15.13
N CYS A 73 -4.44 -3.19 -14.10
CA CYS A 73 -3.29 -2.73 -13.33
C CYS A 73 -2.49 -3.90 -12.74
N ASP A 74 -3.15 -4.91 -12.15
CA ASP A 74 -2.50 -6.09 -11.58
C ASP A 74 -1.80 -6.93 -12.66
N ALA A 75 -2.44 -7.10 -13.82
CA ALA A 75 -1.87 -7.87 -14.93
C ALA A 75 -0.59 -7.19 -15.45
N LEU A 76 -0.64 -5.88 -15.67
CA LEU A 76 0.52 -5.11 -16.14
C LEU A 76 1.63 -5.03 -15.08
N ALA A 77 1.29 -4.90 -13.80
CA ALA A 77 2.27 -4.94 -12.72
C ALA A 77 3.01 -6.29 -12.68
N ARG A 78 2.31 -7.42 -12.88
CA ARG A 78 2.95 -8.74 -12.99
C ARG A 78 3.93 -8.83 -14.14
N GLU A 79 3.57 -8.30 -15.30
CA GLU A 79 4.45 -8.29 -16.48
C GLU A 79 5.70 -7.42 -16.25
N ARG A 80 5.55 -6.26 -15.61
CA ARG A 80 6.68 -5.38 -15.26
C ARG A 80 7.61 -5.99 -14.21
N LEU A 81 7.08 -6.85 -13.35
CA LEU A 81 7.85 -7.60 -12.36
C LEU A 81 8.30 -8.97 -12.90
N LYS A 82 8.58 -9.10 -14.20
CA LYS A 82 9.27 -10.27 -14.73
C LYS A 82 10.77 -9.99 -14.89
N PRO A 83 11.63 -11.01 -14.73
CA PRO A 83 11.31 -12.38 -14.30
C PRO A 83 11.11 -12.51 -12.77
N TYR A 84 11.51 -11.50 -12.01
CA TYR A 84 11.52 -11.53 -10.54
C TYR A 84 10.33 -10.78 -9.95
N ARG A 85 9.66 -11.37 -8.95
CA ARG A 85 8.56 -10.75 -8.19
C ARG A 85 7.20 -10.64 -8.88
N SER A 86 7.00 -11.21 -10.06
CA SER A 86 5.65 -11.31 -10.64
C SER A 86 4.63 -11.97 -9.70
N SER A 87 5.08 -12.86 -8.81
CA SER A 87 4.24 -13.51 -7.78
C SER A 87 3.93 -12.64 -6.56
N SER A 88 4.55 -11.47 -6.39
CA SER A 88 4.23 -10.54 -5.29
C SER A 88 2.89 -9.84 -5.51
N VAL A 89 2.50 -9.63 -6.78
CA VAL A 89 1.20 -9.10 -7.14
C VAL A 89 0.16 -10.21 -7.03
N PHE A 90 -0.54 -10.28 -5.91
CA PHE A 90 -1.60 -11.27 -5.71
C PHE A 90 -2.84 -10.93 -6.55
N GLY A 91 -3.65 -11.94 -6.89
CA GLY A 91 -4.90 -11.72 -7.61
C GLY A 91 -5.93 -11.14 -6.65
N VAL A 92 -6.36 -9.90 -6.87
CA VAL A 92 -7.38 -9.25 -6.06
C VAL A 92 -8.73 -9.92 -6.32
N PRO A 93 -9.38 -10.54 -5.32
CA PRO A 93 -10.65 -11.22 -5.53
C PRO A 93 -11.79 -10.24 -5.80
N PRO A 94 -12.88 -10.69 -6.46
CA PRO A 94 -14.07 -9.86 -6.66
C PRO A 94 -14.62 -9.31 -5.34
N ARG A 95 -15.25 -8.13 -5.38
CA ARG A 95 -15.76 -7.44 -4.16
C ARG A 95 -16.66 -8.35 -3.32
N ALA A 96 -17.56 -9.11 -3.94
CA ALA A 96 -18.43 -10.04 -3.23
C ALA A 96 -17.65 -11.08 -2.40
N VAL A 97 -16.50 -11.54 -2.91
CA VAL A 97 -15.63 -12.50 -2.24
C VAL A 97 -14.93 -11.86 -1.04
N THR A 98 -14.41 -10.63 -1.19
CA THR A 98 -13.71 -9.92 -0.11
C THR A 98 -14.62 -9.61 1.09
N ARG A 99 -15.95 -9.56 0.86
CA ARG A 99 -16.99 -9.37 1.88
C ARG A 99 -17.28 -10.60 2.75
N ILE A 100 -16.75 -11.77 2.42
CA ILE A 100 -16.95 -12.99 3.19
C ILE A 100 -15.88 -13.13 4.29
N CYS A 101 -16.33 -13.38 5.53
CA CYS A 101 -15.46 -13.56 6.70
C CYS A 101 -15.09 -15.02 7.01
N ASP A 102 -15.64 -15.97 6.27
CA ASP A 102 -15.39 -17.41 6.42
C ASP A 102 -14.59 -17.94 5.22
N TYR A 103 -13.41 -18.51 5.48
CA TYR A 103 -12.50 -18.95 4.42
C TYR A 103 -13.11 -20.00 3.48
N PRO A 104 -13.73 -21.10 3.98
CA PRO A 104 -14.42 -22.07 3.12
C PRO A 104 -15.44 -21.42 2.19
N ARG A 105 -16.32 -20.55 2.70
CA ARG A 105 -17.32 -19.84 1.88
C ARG A 105 -16.68 -18.87 0.88
N ALA A 106 -15.68 -18.10 1.30
CA ALA A 106 -14.98 -17.17 0.41
C ALA A 106 -14.28 -17.92 -0.74
N ASN A 107 -13.62 -19.03 -0.42
CA ASN A 107 -12.93 -19.86 -1.40
C ASN A 107 -13.90 -20.55 -2.36
N ALA A 108 -15.06 -21.01 -1.87
CA ALA A 108 -16.12 -21.55 -2.72
C ALA A 108 -16.63 -20.50 -3.70
N LEU A 109 -16.99 -19.30 -3.23
CA LEU A 109 -17.46 -18.23 -4.10
C LEU A 109 -16.38 -17.75 -5.09
N SER A 110 -15.12 -17.67 -4.66
CA SER A 110 -14.00 -17.35 -5.56
C SER A 110 -13.89 -18.35 -6.71
N ARG A 111 -14.05 -19.65 -6.43
CA ARG A 111 -14.01 -20.71 -7.44
C ARG A 111 -15.20 -20.62 -8.39
N GLU A 112 -16.38 -20.34 -7.85
CA GLU A 112 -17.60 -20.15 -8.62
C GLU A 112 -17.48 -18.97 -9.59
N LEU A 113 -17.04 -17.81 -9.10
CA LEU A 113 -16.95 -16.60 -9.92
C LEU A 113 -15.75 -16.60 -10.87
N THR A 114 -14.58 -17.09 -10.45
CA THR A 114 -13.32 -16.87 -11.20
C THR A 114 -12.67 -18.16 -11.72
N GLY A 115 -13.21 -19.32 -11.36
CA GLY A 115 -12.57 -20.63 -11.59
C GLY A 115 -11.34 -20.89 -10.71
N LYS A 116 -10.94 -19.96 -9.84
CA LYS A 116 -9.72 -20.04 -9.03
C LYS A 116 -10.01 -20.02 -7.53
N GLY A 117 -9.24 -20.82 -6.78
CA GLY A 117 -9.27 -20.81 -5.32
C GLY A 117 -8.49 -19.65 -4.72
N LEU A 118 -8.77 -19.37 -3.44
CA LEU A 118 -8.09 -18.37 -2.62
C LEU A 118 -6.96 -18.99 -1.81
N SER A 119 -5.80 -18.33 -1.80
CA SER A 119 -4.78 -18.62 -0.80
C SER A 119 -5.20 -18.05 0.57
N LYS A 120 -4.75 -18.67 1.67
CA LYS A 120 -4.97 -18.12 3.01
C LYS A 120 -4.35 -16.73 3.17
N GLN A 121 -3.21 -16.48 2.54
CA GLN A 121 -2.57 -15.17 2.56
C GLN A 121 -3.47 -14.09 1.94
N SER A 122 -4.07 -14.35 0.78
CA SER A 122 -5.03 -13.41 0.16
C SER A 122 -6.25 -13.21 1.05
N PHE A 123 -6.80 -14.28 1.64
CA PHE A 123 -7.94 -14.19 2.55
C PHE A 123 -7.64 -13.34 3.79
N TYR A 124 -6.44 -13.43 4.36
CA TYR A 124 -6.05 -12.60 5.51
C TYR A 124 -5.92 -11.11 5.20
N LEU A 125 -5.86 -10.71 3.92
CA LEU A 125 -5.91 -9.30 3.52
C LEU A 125 -7.35 -8.76 3.45
N PHE A 126 -8.38 -9.62 3.43
CA PHE A 126 -9.77 -9.18 3.25
C PHE A 126 -10.23 -8.12 4.25
N PRO A 127 -9.92 -8.21 5.56
CA PRO A 127 -10.29 -7.16 6.50
C PRO A 127 -9.76 -5.78 6.07
N LYS A 128 -8.52 -5.71 5.60
CA LYS A 128 -7.87 -4.48 5.15
C LYS A 128 -8.41 -3.97 3.82
N ILE A 129 -8.65 -4.87 2.88
CA ILE A 129 -9.28 -4.55 1.59
C ILE A 129 -10.68 -3.94 1.83
N ARG A 130 -11.48 -4.56 2.70
CA ARG A 130 -12.81 -4.04 3.06
C ARG A 130 -12.73 -2.69 3.75
N GLU A 131 -11.81 -2.54 4.70
CA GLU A 131 -11.62 -1.28 5.41
C GLU A 131 -11.30 -0.15 4.43
N LEU A 132 -10.36 -0.36 3.49
CA LEU A 132 -10.04 0.64 2.48
C LEU A 132 -11.22 0.90 1.53
N ASP A 133 -11.86 -0.15 1.00
CA ASP A 133 -13.01 -0.02 0.08
C ASP A 133 -14.18 0.73 0.72
N ASP A 134 -14.41 0.58 2.03
CA ASP A 134 -15.43 1.34 2.77
C ASP A 134 -14.97 2.76 3.12
N TRP A 135 -13.70 2.92 3.51
CA TRP A 135 -13.12 4.23 3.82
C TRP A 135 -13.13 5.18 2.62
N LEU A 136 -12.84 4.67 1.43
CA LEU A 136 -12.83 5.48 0.20
C LEU A 136 -14.22 6.03 -0.17
N MET A 137 -15.29 5.39 0.30
CA MET A 137 -16.68 5.84 0.11
C MET A 137 -17.18 6.73 1.24
N ASN A 138 -16.41 6.92 2.31
CA ASN A 138 -16.83 7.70 3.46
C ASN A 138 -16.77 9.21 3.17
N HIS A 139 -17.82 9.95 3.56
CA HIS A 139 -17.90 11.41 3.42
C HIS A 139 -16.89 12.19 4.27
N GLU A 140 -16.41 11.60 5.36
CA GLU A 140 -15.37 12.16 6.23
C GLU A 140 -13.96 11.99 5.64
N ARG A 141 -13.80 11.14 4.62
CA ARG A 141 -12.53 10.93 3.94
C ARG A 141 -11.95 12.25 3.40
N ARG A 142 -10.64 12.40 3.55
CA ARG A 142 -9.82 13.49 3.00
C ARG A 142 -8.60 12.91 2.29
N GLY A 143 -7.88 13.75 1.55
CA GLY A 143 -6.72 13.38 0.73
C GLY A 143 -7.07 12.81 -0.64
N GLU A 144 -6.05 12.64 -1.46
CA GLU A 144 -6.09 12.00 -2.77
C GLU A 144 -5.43 10.63 -2.64
N TRP A 145 -6.23 9.56 -2.72
CA TRP A 145 -5.78 8.20 -2.41
C TRP A 145 -5.44 7.45 -3.69
N TYR A 146 -4.27 6.82 -3.69
CA TYR A 146 -3.73 6.04 -4.79
C TYR A 146 -3.16 4.72 -4.27
N GLU A 147 -3.35 3.66 -5.04
CA GLU A 147 -2.68 2.39 -4.77
C GLU A 147 -1.23 2.49 -5.24
N CYS A 148 -0.31 2.08 -4.37
CA CYS A 148 1.12 2.03 -4.66
C CYS A 148 1.64 0.67 -4.24
N HIS A 149 2.08 -0.14 -5.20
CA HIS A 149 2.61 -1.47 -4.93
C HIS A 149 4.14 -1.39 -4.71
N PRO A 150 4.68 -1.71 -3.52
CA PRO A 150 6.09 -1.51 -3.18
C PRO A 150 7.07 -2.14 -4.15
N GLU A 151 6.84 -3.39 -4.60
CA GLU A 151 7.74 -4.03 -5.57
C GLU A 151 7.74 -3.32 -6.93
N VAL A 152 6.61 -2.73 -7.35
CA VAL A 152 6.57 -1.93 -8.59
C VAL A 152 7.32 -0.62 -8.38
N ALA A 153 7.14 0.03 -7.23
CA ALA A 153 7.84 1.26 -6.91
C ALA A 153 9.36 1.05 -6.81
N PHE A 154 9.82 0.01 -6.12
CA PHE A 154 11.23 -0.35 -6.07
C PHE A 154 11.79 -0.73 -7.44
N ALA A 155 11.02 -1.42 -8.28
CA ALA A 155 11.45 -1.69 -9.66
C ALA A 155 11.67 -0.40 -10.45
N GLN A 156 10.79 0.60 -10.32
CA GLN A 156 10.99 1.91 -10.99
C GLN A 156 12.22 2.64 -10.47
N LEU A 157 12.41 2.71 -9.15
CA LEU A 157 13.63 3.26 -8.55
C LEU A 157 14.89 2.51 -9.00
N ASN A 158 14.77 1.22 -9.35
CA ASN A 158 15.81 0.38 -9.91
C ASN A 158 15.79 0.33 -11.45
N SER A 159 15.58 1.48 -12.10
CA SER A 159 15.61 1.62 -13.56
C SER A 159 14.62 0.70 -14.31
N GLY A 160 13.46 0.44 -13.70
CA GLY A 160 12.41 -0.42 -14.24
C GLY A 160 12.64 -1.93 -14.05
N ILE A 161 13.70 -2.35 -13.34
CA ILE A 161 14.05 -3.76 -13.15
C ILE A 161 13.67 -4.21 -11.74
N ALA A 162 12.85 -5.26 -11.64
CA ALA A 162 12.47 -5.83 -10.35
C ALA A 162 13.67 -6.42 -9.58
N LEU A 163 13.68 -6.23 -8.27
CA LEU A 163 14.72 -6.77 -7.39
C LEU A 163 14.65 -8.31 -7.30
N GLU A 164 15.78 -8.98 -7.48
CA GLU A 164 15.87 -10.44 -7.38
C GLU A 164 15.79 -10.93 -5.93
N ALA A 165 16.44 -10.24 -4.99
CA ALA A 165 16.55 -10.66 -3.58
C ALA A 165 15.32 -10.26 -2.74
N SER A 166 14.71 -11.26 -2.10
CA SER A 166 13.45 -11.09 -1.36
C SER A 166 13.59 -10.07 -0.23
N LYS A 167 12.56 -9.25 0.00
CA LYS A 167 12.53 -8.31 1.14
C LYS A 167 12.75 -8.98 2.50
N LYS A 168 12.54 -10.30 2.58
CA LYS A 168 12.81 -11.10 3.79
C LYS A 168 14.29 -11.42 4.04
N THR A 169 15.18 -11.20 3.06
CA THR A 169 16.62 -11.46 3.20
C THR A 169 17.37 -10.21 3.63
N ALA A 170 18.57 -10.36 4.19
CA ALA A 170 19.43 -9.21 4.51
C ALA A 170 19.79 -8.40 3.24
N ILE A 171 20.11 -9.10 2.15
CA ILE A 171 20.46 -8.50 0.85
C ILE A 171 19.28 -7.70 0.30
N GLY A 172 18.08 -8.31 0.23
CA GLY A 172 16.92 -7.63 -0.33
C GLY A 172 16.46 -6.42 0.48
N ARG A 173 16.69 -6.41 1.80
CA ARG A 173 16.48 -5.21 2.63
C ARG A 173 17.51 -4.14 2.33
N ALA A 174 18.79 -4.49 2.26
CA ALA A 174 19.85 -3.54 1.93
C ALA A 174 19.64 -2.89 0.55
N GLU A 175 19.22 -3.64 -0.46
CA GLU A 175 18.87 -3.11 -1.79
C GLU A 175 17.75 -2.06 -1.71
N ARG A 176 16.66 -2.36 -1.01
CA ARG A 176 15.53 -1.42 -0.82
C ARG A 176 15.95 -0.17 -0.05
N MET A 177 16.79 -0.33 0.96
CA MET A 177 17.33 0.80 1.73
C MET A 177 18.16 1.74 0.86
N THR A 178 19.02 1.19 -0.02
CA THR A 178 19.79 1.99 -0.99
C THR A 178 18.87 2.76 -1.93
N LEU A 179 17.78 2.15 -2.40
CA LEU A 179 16.80 2.81 -3.28
C LEU A 179 15.98 3.90 -2.58
N LEU A 180 15.93 3.90 -1.24
CA LEU A 180 15.29 4.94 -0.45
C LEU A 180 16.24 6.10 -0.10
N ALA A 181 17.44 6.17 -0.67
CA ALA A 181 18.44 7.19 -0.34
C ALA A 181 17.96 8.64 -0.54
N ASP A 182 17.04 8.89 -1.49
CA ASP A 182 16.41 10.20 -1.71
C ASP A 182 15.59 10.67 -0.51
N LEU A 183 15.11 9.74 0.32
CA LEU A 183 14.34 10.03 1.52
C LEU A 183 15.29 10.16 2.71
N SER A 184 15.98 11.31 2.80
CA SER A 184 16.95 11.58 3.88
C SER A 184 16.34 11.36 5.28
N GLY A 185 17.00 10.53 6.09
CA GLY A 185 16.57 10.19 7.45
C GLY A 185 15.80 8.87 7.59
N VAL A 186 15.70 8.06 6.54
CA VAL A 186 15.08 6.71 6.58
C VAL A 186 15.68 5.82 7.66
N ASP A 187 17.01 5.78 7.81
CA ASP A 187 17.66 4.94 8.82
C ASP A 187 17.21 5.31 10.24
N ILE A 188 17.12 6.61 10.53
CA ILE A 188 16.69 7.14 11.82
C ILE A 188 15.20 6.81 12.05
N ALA A 189 14.36 6.92 11.02
CA ALA A 189 12.95 6.59 11.11
C ALA A 189 12.74 5.09 11.42
N LEU A 190 13.50 4.21 10.77
CA LEU A 190 13.45 2.77 11.01
C LEU A 190 14.02 2.38 12.37
N GLU A 191 15.12 3.00 12.80
CA GLU A 191 15.69 2.80 14.13
C GLU A 191 14.68 3.16 15.22
N ARG A 192 14.08 4.36 15.12
CA ARG A 192 13.01 4.79 16.04
C ARG A 192 11.83 3.83 16.03
N ALA A 193 11.32 3.46 14.86
CA ALA A 193 10.23 2.50 14.76
C ALA A 193 10.58 1.14 15.42
N SER A 194 11.84 0.71 15.35
CA SER A 194 12.29 -0.53 15.99
C SER A 194 12.37 -0.45 17.53
N GLN A 195 12.55 0.76 18.06
CA GLN A 195 12.55 1.04 19.50
C GLN A 195 11.13 1.22 20.04
N ASP A 196 10.29 1.93 19.28
CA ASP A 196 8.92 2.29 19.67
C ASP A 196 7.94 1.11 19.50
N TYR A 197 8.20 0.22 18.54
CA TYR A 197 7.28 -0.86 18.17
C TYR A 197 7.89 -2.24 18.30
N LYS A 198 7.06 -3.20 18.73
CA LYS A 198 7.46 -4.60 18.80
C LYS A 198 7.33 -5.24 17.43
N ARG A 199 8.26 -6.14 17.09
CA ARG A 199 8.21 -6.93 15.84
C ARG A 199 6.91 -7.73 15.63
N LYS A 200 6.18 -8.04 16.70
CA LYS A 200 4.89 -8.73 16.62
C LYS A 200 3.75 -7.83 16.12
N ASP A 201 3.95 -6.52 16.16
CA ASP A 201 2.95 -5.50 15.83
C ASP A 201 3.20 -4.95 14.42
N VAL A 202 4.48 -4.69 14.06
CA VAL A 202 4.93 -4.26 12.74
C VAL A 202 6.28 -4.89 12.40
N LEU A 203 6.45 -5.33 11.15
CA LEU A 203 7.73 -5.85 10.67
C LEU A 203 8.56 -4.73 10.04
N PRO A 204 9.90 -4.83 10.04
CA PRO A 204 10.76 -3.88 9.34
C PRO A 204 10.40 -3.73 7.85
N ASP A 205 10.00 -4.82 7.21
CA ASP A 205 9.59 -4.84 5.81
C ASP A 205 8.34 -3.98 5.58
N ASP A 206 7.36 -4.01 6.50
CA ASP A 206 6.13 -3.21 6.41
C ASP A 206 6.47 -1.70 6.52
N CYS A 207 7.45 -1.34 7.36
CA CYS A 207 7.92 0.04 7.48
C CYS A 207 8.63 0.51 6.19
N ILE A 208 9.46 -0.33 5.58
CA ILE A 208 10.16 -0.03 4.32
C ILE A 208 9.14 0.17 3.18
N ASP A 209 8.09 -0.65 3.13
CA ASP A 209 7.04 -0.57 2.14
C ASP A 209 6.19 0.71 2.32
N ALA A 210 5.88 1.10 3.56
CA ALA A 210 5.25 2.40 3.83
C ALA A 210 6.15 3.58 3.42
N LEU A 211 7.47 3.48 3.61
CA LEU A 211 8.42 4.53 3.24
C LEU A 211 8.54 4.70 1.71
N VAL A 212 8.53 3.61 0.93
CA VAL A 212 8.51 3.74 -0.55
C VAL A 212 7.19 4.29 -1.05
N CYS A 213 6.07 3.98 -0.38
CA CYS A 213 4.80 4.63 -0.64
C CYS A 213 4.88 6.14 -0.35
N LEU A 214 5.52 6.55 0.75
CA LEU A 214 5.71 7.97 1.07
C LEU A 214 6.57 8.66 0.02
N LEU A 215 7.70 8.06 -0.37
CA LEU A 215 8.56 8.59 -1.43
C LEU A 215 7.76 8.81 -2.72
N THR A 216 6.90 7.85 -3.08
CA THR A 216 6.01 7.96 -4.24
C THR A 216 4.98 9.08 -4.07
N ALA A 217 4.42 9.23 -2.87
CA ALA A 217 3.46 10.29 -2.56
C ALA A 217 4.08 11.69 -2.62
N GLU A 218 5.38 11.81 -2.38
CA GLU A 218 6.13 13.09 -2.45
C GLU A 218 6.53 13.50 -3.87
N ARG A 219 6.54 12.57 -4.84
CA ARG A 219 6.82 12.90 -6.24
C ARG A 219 5.75 13.80 -6.82
N GLN A 220 6.12 14.72 -7.71
CA GLN A 220 5.14 15.49 -8.48
C GLN A 220 4.38 14.59 -9.47
N LEU A 221 3.25 15.06 -10.01
CA LEU A 221 2.41 14.24 -10.90
C LEU A 221 3.15 13.78 -12.17
N ASP A 222 4.03 14.61 -12.72
CA ASP A 222 4.89 14.31 -13.87
C ASP A 222 6.09 13.41 -13.52
N GLN A 223 6.35 13.20 -12.24
CA GLN A 223 7.36 12.30 -11.69
C GLN A 223 6.74 10.99 -11.18
N ARG A 224 5.51 10.69 -11.60
CA ARG A 224 4.79 9.45 -11.30
C ARG A 224 4.39 8.78 -12.61
N ILE A 225 4.33 7.46 -12.56
CA ILE A 225 3.69 6.66 -13.60
C ILE A 225 2.41 6.05 -13.07
N VAL A 226 1.44 5.87 -13.96
CA VAL A 226 0.15 5.25 -13.67
C VAL A 226 -0.01 4.00 -14.53
N ILE A 227 -0.45 2.91 -13.91
CA ILE A 227 -0.54 1.59 -14.53
C ILE A 227 -1.97 1.07 -14.38
N PRO A 228 -2.72 0.88 -15.48
CA PRO A 228 -2.42 1.32 -16.86
C PRO A 228 -2.46 2.85 -17.00
N ALA A 229 -1.93 3.39 -18.10
CA ALA A 229 -1.97 4.83 -18.38
C ALA A 229 -3.41 5.38 -18.51
N THR A 230 -4.35 4.54 -18.94
CA THR A 230 -5.79 4.83 -18.98
C THR A 230 -6.50 3.85 -18.05
N PRO A 231 -6.65 4.20 -16.75
CA PRO A 231 -7.22 3.28 -15.78
C PRO A 231 -8.74 3.18 -15.87
N GLU A 232 -9.22 1.95 -15.70
CA GLU A 232 -10.63 1.66 -15.54
C GLU A 232 -11.10 2.06 -14.14
N LYS A 233 -12.41 2.24 -13.99
CA LYS A 233 -13.06 2.45 -12.70
C LYS A 233 -13.93 1.27 -12.35
N ASP A 234 -14.02 0.95 -11.07
CA ASP A 234 -14.97 -0.05 -10.59
C ASP A 234 -16.42 0.50 -10.55
N GLU A 235 -17.38 -0.35 -10.15
CA GLU A 235 -18.80 0.02 -10.02
C GLU A 235 -19.06 1.15 -9.01
N ARG A 236 -18.12 1.42 -8.10
CA ARG A 236 -18.19 2.50 -7.10
C ARG A 236 -17.50 3.78 -7.57
N GLY A 237 -16.92 3.78 -8.77
CA GLY A 237 -16.18 4.90 -9.34
C GLY A 237 -14.73 5.03 -8.87
N LEU A 238 -14.20 4.04 -8.15
CA LEU A 238 -12.80 4.01 -7.71
C LEU A 238 -11.88 3.62 -8.88
N THR A 239 -10.83 4.39 -9.08
CA THR A 239 -9.85 4.18 -10.15
C THR A 239 -8.97 2.97 -9.84
N MET A 240 -8.98 1.96 -10.71
CA MET A 240 -8.14 0.77 -10.62
C MET A 240 -6.79 1.02 -11.31
N ALA A 241 -5.86 1.62 -10.57
CA ALA A 241 -4.53 1.92 -11.06
C ALA A 241 -3.47 1.71 -9.98
N ILE A 242 -2.29 1.24 -10.37
CA ILE A 242 -1.09 1.25 -9.53
C ILE A 242 -0.25 2.47 -9.92
N VAL A 243 0.11 3.28 -8.94
CA VAL A 243 1.00 4.44 -9.08
C VAL A 243 2.38 4.10 -8.53
N ALA A 244 3.42 4.56 -9.22
CA ALA A 244 4.82 4.36 -8.85
C ALA A 244 5.62 5.63 -9.22
N PRO A 245 6.83 5.84 -8.65
CA PRO A 245 7.71 6.90 -9.10
C PRO A 245 8.13 6.65 -10.56
N ALA A 246 8.35 7.71 -11.33
CA ALA A 246 8.86 7.65 -12.70
C ALA A 246 10.39 7.54 -12.75
#